data_AF-A0A4Y9R644-F1
#
_entry.id   AF-A0A4Y9R644-F1
#
_cell.length_a   1.000
_cell.length_b   1.000
_cell.length_c   1.000
_cell.angle_alpha   90.00
_cell.angle_beta   90.00
_cell.angle_gamma   90.00
#
_symmetry.space_group_name_H-M   'P 1'
#
loop_
_entity.id
_entity.type
_entity.pdbx_description
1 polymer ?
#
loop_
_entity_poly.entity_id
_entity_poly.type
_entity_poly.pdbx_seq_one_letter_code
_entity_poly.pdbx_strand_id
1 'polypeptide(L)'
;MTDQQKQVGGGRRMFGDFAPKLAALTDDVLFEDVWNRPELSARDRSLITVAVLAAGGDTAQLEFHLGRAVENGVTQDELIEAITHVTLYAGWPKGMGAMGVAKKVFTD
;
A
#
# COMPACT_ATOMS: atom_id res chain seq x y z
N MET A 1 11.89 11.88 12.42
CA MET A 1 10.44 11.73 12.20
C MET A 1 9.84 11.24 13.51
N THR A 2 9.32 12.11 14.36
CA THR A 2 9.12 11.81 15.79
C THR A 2 7.68 11.56 16.22
N ASP A 3 6.74 11.32 15.30
CA ASP A 3 5.34 11.04 15.70
C ASP A 3 4.52 10.28 14.62
N GLN A 4 5.09 9.22 14.03
CA GLN A 4 4.28 8.35 13.15
C GLN A 4 3.57 7.26 13.95
N GLN A 5 2.31 7.00 13.63
CA GLN A 5 1.55 5.89 14.22
C GLN A 5 2.24 4.55 13.88
N LYS A 6 2.41 3.69 14.89
CA LYS A 6 2.98 2.35 14.70
C LYS A 6 2.12 1.58 13.69
N GLN A 7 2.74 1.13 12.62
CA GLN A 7 2.12 0.32 11.60
C GLN A 7 1.95 -1.10 12.13
N VAL A 8 0.77 -1.68 11.93
CA VAL A 8 0.40 -3.00 12.44
C VAL A 8 -0.19 -3.88 11.34
N GLY A 9 0.19 -5.15 11.39
CA GLY A 9 -0.25 -6.20 10.48
C GLY A 9 -1.53 -6.90 10.93
N GLY A 10 -2.06 -7.72 10.03
CA GLY A 10 -3.22 -8.58 10.27
C GLY A 10 -2.96 -10.04 9.94
N GLY A 11 -1.71 -10.43 9.68
CA GLY A 11 -1.33 -11.74 9.16
C GLY A 11 -1.81 -12.88 10.05
N ARG A 12 -1.53 -12.83 11.36
CA ARG A 12 -2.01 -13.86 12.32
C ARG A 12 -3.52 -13.92 12.43
N ARG A 13 -4.20 -12.79 12.27
CA ARG A 13 -5.67 -12.72 12.33
C ARG A 13 -6.31 -13.37 11.09
N MET A 14 -5.68 -13.21 9.93
CA MET A 14 -6.24 -13.67 8.64
C MET A 14 -5.86 -15.11 8.31
N PHE A 15 -4.63 -15.53 8.65
CA PHE A 15 -4.05 -16.79 8.16
C PHE A 15 -3.34 -17.59 9.26
N GLY A 16 -3.54 -17.27 10.54
CA GLY A 16 -2.80 -17.90 11.64
C GLY A 16 -3.04 -19.41 11.77
N ASP A 17 -4.24 -19.87 11.47
CA ASP A 17 -4.67 -21.27 11.52
C ASP A 17 -4.30 -22.06 10.25
N PHE A 18 -4.29 -21.39 9.10
CA PHE A 18 -4.03 -22.01 7.79
C PHE A 18 -2.56 -21.95 7.35
N ALA A 19 -1.91 -20.78 7.51
CA ALA A 19 -0.55 -20.51 7.05
C ALA A 19 0.26 -19.74 8.11
N PRO A 20 0.57 -20.38 9.26
CA PRO A 20 1.13 -19.70 10.44
C PRO A 20 2.46 -19.00 10.19
N LYS A 21 3.33 -19.55 9.33
CA LYS A 21 4.61 -18.90 9.03
C LYS A 21 4.45 -17.65 8.19
N LEU A 22 3.55 -17.65 7.20
CA LEU A 22 3.26 -16.46 6.40
C LEU A 22 2.65 -15.37 7.29
N ALA A 23 1.67 -15.75 8.11
CA ALA A 23 1.06 -14.88 9.10
C ALA A 23 2.10 -14.19 10.03
N ALA A 24 3.05 -14.97 10.56
CA ALA A 24 4.13 -14.44 11.40
C ALA A 24 5.07 -13.51 10.63
N LEU A 25 5.45 -13.83 9.38
CA LEU A 25 6.30 -12.95 8.57
C LEU A 25 5.61 -11.61 8.25
N THR A 26 4.31 -11.63 7.95
CA THR A 26 3.52 -10.42 7.73
C THR A 26 3.51 -9.52 8.97
N ASP A 27 3.34 -10.09 10.15
CA ASP A 27 3.24 -9.28 11.35
C ASP A 27 4.62 -8.87 11.89
N ASP A 28 5.57 -9.80 12.01
CA ASP A 28 6.85 -9.57 12.69
C ASP A 28 7.88 -8.86 11.81
N VAL A 29 7.95 -9.24 10.53
CA VAL A 29 8.97 -8.70 9.61
C VAL A 29 8.42 -7.50 8.86
N LEU A 30 7.26 -7.64 8.24
CA LEU A 30 6.71 -6.56 7.43
C LEU A 30 6.22 -5.41 8.31
N PHE A 31 5.26 -5.65 9.20
CA PHE A 31 4.61 -4.55 9.93
C PHE A 31 5.26 -4.17 11.25
N GLU A 32 5.92 -5.07 11.97
CA GLU A 32 6.61 -4.73 13.21
C GLU A 32 7.99 -4.12 12.97
N ASP A 33 8.73 -4.55 11.93
CA ASP A 33 10.03 -3.98 11.53
C ASP A 33 9.93 -3.03 10.33
N VAL A 34 9.86 -3.55 9.09
CA VAL A 34 10.13 -2.77 7.87
C VAL A 34 9.26 -1.52 7.73
N TRP A 35 7.97 -1.59 8.06
CA TRP A 35 7.06 -0.45 7.98
C TRP A 35 7.28 0.61 9.09
N ASN A 36 7.93 0.25 10.18
CA ASN A 36 8.18 1.15 11.33
C ASN A 36 9.60 1.73 11.35
N ARG A 37 10.47 1.31 10.42
CA ARG A 37 11.84 1.81 10.30
C ARG A 37 11.87 3.34 10.08
N PRO A 38 12.70 4.09 10.85
CA PRO A 38 12.57 5.55 10.98
C PRO A 38 13.11 6.37 9.80
N GLU A 39 13.85 5.74 8.87
CA GLU A 39 14.51 6.45 7.77
C GLU A 39 13.53 6.90 6.67
N LEU A 40 12.34 6.29 6.62
CA LEU A 40 11.29 6.67 5.68
C LEU A 40 9.93 6.64 6.40
N SER A 41 9.16 7.71 6.21
CA SER A 41 7.85 7.86 6.86
C SER A 41 6.84 6.82 6.36
N ALA A 42 5.85 6.48 7.18
CA ALA A 42 4.73 5.63 6.78
C ALA A 42 3.98 6.21 5.57
N ARG A 43 3.90 7.54 5.46
CA ARG A 43 3.36 8.26 4.30
C ARG A 43 4.09 7.88 3.02
N ASP A 44 5.40 8.05 3.01
CA ASP A 44 6.21 7.82 1.80
C ASP A 44 6.30 6.32 1.49
N ARG A 45 6.34 5.45 2.51
CA ARG A 45 6.24 3.99 2.32
C ARG A 45 4.93 3.59 1.66
N SER A 46 3.81 4.19 2.07
CA SER A 46 2.51 3.94 1.44
C SER A 46 2.50 4.41 -0.02
N LEU A 47 3.02 5.61 -0.30
CA LEU A 47 3.11 6.13 -1.68
C LEU A 47 3.93 5.20 -2.59
N ILE A 48 5.10 4.75 -2.13
CA ILE A 48 5.95 3.79 -2.85
C ILE A 48 5.22 2.46 -3.05
N THR A 49 4.56 1.95 -2.02
CA THR A 49 3.83 0.68 -2.09
C THR A 49 2.72 0.74 -3.15
N VAL A 50 1.93 1.83 -3.17
CA VAL A 50 0.90 2.07 -4.19
C VAL A 50 1.51 2.13 -5.59
N ALA A 51 2.61 2.86 -5.76
CA ALA A 51 3.30 2.96 -7.05
C ALA A 51 3.78 1.60 -7.55
N VAL A 52 4.35 0.75 -6.68
CA VAL A 52 4.83 -0.59 -7.03
C VAL A 52 3.67 -1.52 -7.38
N LEU A 53 2.58 -1.51 -6.60
CA LEU A 53 1.40 -2.33 -6.89
C LEU A 53 0.74 -1.92 -8.22
N ALA A 54 0.65 -0.62 -8.49
CA ALA A 54 0.16 -0.11 -9.77
C ALA A 54 1.06 -0.54 -10.93
N ALA A 55 2.39 -0.47 -10.76
CA ALA A 55 3.36 -0.91 -11.76
C ALA A 55 3.36 -2.44 -11.97
N GLY A 56 3.05 -3.21 -10.93
CA GLY A 56 2.90 -4.68 -10.98
C GLY A 56 1.60 -5.11 -11.66
N GLY A 57 0.53 -4.31 -11.52
CA GLY A 57 -0.82 -4.70 -11.90
C GLY A 57 -1.54 -5.46 -10.78
N ASP A 58 -1.06 -5.38 -9.54
CA ASP A 58 -1.54 -6.12 -8.37
C ASP A 58 -2.76 -5.44 -7.73
N THR A 59 -3.80 -5.24 -8.53
CA THR A 59 -5.00 -4.45 -8.18
C THR A 59 -5.74 -4.98 -6.95
N ALA A 60 -5.67 -6.29 -6.68
CA ALA A 60 -6.29 -6.91 -5.50
C ALA A 60 -5.69 -6.44 -4.16
N GLN A 61 -4.41 -6.05 -4.14
CA GLN A 61 -3.77 -5.46 -2.96
C GLN A 61 -3.87 -3.93 -2.95
N LEU A 62 -4.04 -3.32 -4.12
CA LEU A 62 -4.06 -1.87 -4.29
C LEU A 62 -5.20 -1.20 -3.51
N GLU A 63 -6.39 -1.81 -3.46
CA GLU A 63 -7.55 -1.28 -2.74
C GLU A 63 -7.24 -1.02 -1.25
N PHE A 64 -6.64 -1.99 -0.57
CA PHE A 64 -6.22 -1.85 0.83
C PHE A 64 -5.14 -0.78 1.00
N HIS A 65 -4.14 -0.78 0.12
CA HIS A 65 -2.99 0.13 0.25
C HIS A 65 -3.32 1.58 -0.11
N LEU A 66 -4.33 1.84 -0.94
CA LEU A 66 -4.83 3.21 -1.18
C LEU A 66 -5.46 3.80 0.08
N GLY A 67 -6.33 3.06 0.77
CA GLY A 67 -6.92 3.51 2.04
C GLY A 67 -5.85 3.76 3.10
N ARG A 68 -4.92 2.82 3.27
CA ARG A 68 -3.78 2.98 4.19
C ARG A 68 -2.86 4.15 3.81
N ALA A 69 -2.71 4.46 2.53
CA ALA A 69 -1.93 5.63 2.10
C ALA A 69 -2.58 6.94 2.56
N VAL A 70 -3.91 7.04 2.44
CA VAL A 70 -4.68 8.19 2.95
C VAL A 70 -4.58 8.29 4.47
N GLU A 71 -4.75 7.19 5.20
CA GLU A 71 -4.57 7.16 6.67
C GLU A 71 -3.18 7.63 7.11
N ASN A 72 -2.15 7.27 6.34
CA ASN A 72 -0.77 7.70 6.57
C ASN A 72 -0.45 9.11 6.03
N GLY A 73 -1.43 9.82 5.45
CA GLY A 73 -1.32 11.23 5.07
C GLY A 73 -0.90 11.52 3.62
N VAL A 74 -0.99 10.54 2.71
CA VAL A 74 -0.90 10.80 1.27
C VAL A 74 -2.26 11.31 0.78
N THR A 75 -2.30 12.41 0.01
CA THR A 75 -3.58 12.91 -0.50
C THR A 75 -4.09 12.05 -1.65
N GLN A 76 -5.41 12.09 -1.90
CA GLN A 76 -5.98 11.41 -3.08
C GLN A 76 -5.38 11.94 -4.37
N ASP A 77 -5.17 13.26 -4.48
CA ASP A 77 -4.53 13.90 -5.64
C ASP A 77 -3.12 13.35 -5.87
N GLU A 78 -2.32 13.19 -4.82
CA GLU A 78 -0.97 12.61 -4.92
C GLU A 78 -1.00 11.14 -5.36
N LEU A 79 -1.99 10.37 -4.92
CA LEU A 79 -2.15 8.97 -5.33
C LEU A 79 -2.59 8.86 -6.79
N ILE A 80 -3.50 9.73 -7.23
CA ILE A 80 -3.94 9.83 -8.62
C ILE A 80 -2.76 10.21 -9.52
N GLU A 81 -1.96 11.21 -9.12
CA GLU A 81 -0.78 11.63 -9.87
C GLU A 81 0.31 10.55 -9.88
N ALA A 82 0.53 9.84 -8.76
CA ALA A 82 1.49 8.73 -8.73
C ALA A 82 1.10 7.60 -9.68
N ILE A 83 -0.18 7.19 -9.71
CA ILE A 83 -0.67 6.18 -10.65
C ILE A 83 -0.55 6.68 -12.09
N THR A 84 -0.90 7.94 -12.34
CA THR A 84 -0.75 8.58 -13.66
C THR A 84 0.70 8.53 -14.11
N HIS A 85 1.65 8.98 -13.27
CA HIS A 85 3.07 8.98 -13.58
C HIS A 85 3.61 7.57 -13.83
N VAL A 86 3.28 6.59 -12.98
CA VAL A 86 3.69 5.19 -13.13
C VAL A 86 3.17 4.57 -14.44
N THR A 87 1.99 4.98 -14.92
CA THR A 87 1.40 4.50 -16.17
C THR A 87 2.35 4.68 -17.37
N LEU A 88 3.14 5.75 -17.38
CA LEU A 88 4.10 6.06 -18.44
C LEU A 88 5.27 5.07 -18.47
N TYR A 89 5.61 4.46 -17.33
CA TYR A 89 6.74 3.53 -17.20
C TYR A 89 6.30 2.06 -17.17
N ALA A 90 5.12 1.78 -16.64
CA ALA A 90 4.60 0.43 -16.45
C ALA A 90 3.60 -0.02 -17.52
N GLY A 91 3.15 0.92 -18.37
CA GLY A 91 2.24 0.67 -19.48
C GLY A 91 0.77 0.97 -19.17
N TRP A 92 0.05 1.40 -20.21
CA TRP A 92 -1.34 1.86 -20.13
C TRP A 92 -2.32 0.87 -19.48
N PRO A 93 -2.29 -0.44 -19.78
CA PRO A 93 -3.24 -1.40 -19.20
C PRO A 93 -3.17 -1.47 -17.67
N LYS A 94 -1.96 -1.46 -17.10
CA LYS A 94 -1.76 -1.50 -15.65
C LYS A 94 -2.20 -0.21 -14.98
N GLY A 95 -1.85 0.92 -15.59
CA GLY A 95 -2.30 2.24 -15.16
C GLY A 95 -3.81 2.38 -15.11
N MET A 96 -4.50 1.99 -16.19
CA MET A 96 -5.96 2.00 -16.26
C MET A 96 -6.61 1.09 -15.22
N GLY A 97 -6.06 -0.11 -15.01
CA GLY A 97 -6.52 -1.03 -13.95
C GLY A 97 -6.37 -0.42 -12.57
N ALA A 98 -5.21 0.16 -12.27
CA ALA A 98 -4.95 0.83 -10.99
C ALA A 98 -5.86 2.04 -10.76
N MET A 99 -6.06 2.89 -11.78
CA MET A 99 -6.93 4.06 -11.71
C MET A 99 -8.41 3.65 -11.52
N GLY A 100 -8.83 2.53 -12.09
CA GLY A 100 -10.16 1.97 -11.86
C GLY A 100 -10.40 1.63 -10.38
N VAL A 101 -9.41 1.03 -9.71
CA VAL A 101 -9.46 0.77 -8.26
C VAL A 101 -9.45 2.07 -7.47
N ALA A 102 -8.57 3.02 -7.80
CA ALA A 102 -8.51 4.32 -7.13
C ALA A 102 -9.84 5.07 -7.20
N LYS A 103 -10.47 5.09 -8.38
CA LYS A 103 -11.79 5.68 -8.56
C LYS A 103 -12.82 5.03 -7.62
N LYS A 104 -12.90 3.69 -7.58
CA LYS A 104 -13.81 2.97 -6.68
C LYS A 104 -13.59 3.38 -5.22
N VAL A 105 -12.34 3.37 -4.74
CA VAL A 105 -12.01 3.67 -3.33
C VAL A 105 -12.31 5.13 -2.94
N PHE A 106 -12.17 6.08 -3.86
CA PHE A 106 -12.30 7.51 -3.54
C PHE A 106 -13.68 8.09 -3.82
N THR A 107 -14.56 7.37 -4.51
CA THR A 107 -15.91 7.86 -4.85
C THR A 107 -17.04 7.09 -4.19
N ASP A 108 -16.76 5.93 -3.59
CA ASP A 108 -17.71 5.14 -2.79
C ASP A 108 -17.67 5.59 -1.31
#